data_AF-A0A7S3C0V6-F1
#
_entry.id   AF-A0A7S3C0V6-F1
#
_cell.length_a   1.000
_cell.length_b   1.000
_cell.length_c   1.000
_cell.angle_alpha   90.00
_cell.angle_beta   90.00
_cell.angle_gamma   90.00
#
_symmetry.space_group_name_H-M   'P 1'
#
loop_
_entity.id
_entity.type
_entity.pdbx_description
1 polymer ?
#
loop_
_entity_poly.entity_id
_entity_poly.type
_entity_poly.pdbx_seq_one_letter_code
_entity_poly.pdbx_strand_id
1 'polypeptide(L)'
;AGASAALPGGREALALATSADFVAAYQSGEATPSGVVEKALAAIAQQGGAVKRLNCVVQCHPDEVREAGAAATARYAAQAQLSPLDGVPIVVKDEVDVKGYVTSGGLVRVLREGKPCEADCAAVAGLRAAGAIILGKSFMTEMGLGPSHGWCRAFGGQCYNPYGFPHYEPGGSSAGSGVAVAAGLVPIAVGCDGGGSIRIPAARNGVCGIKPTFEYLPCGSEGWNICPTVCHIGPLAATAEDAYLALHYMRAGHGALPSPPPPLAVPAVHGLKIGVFWPFFEDADADVVALCRAQLDALVARGAVLVPLVIEQLDRCLKAHAAIILHEGYDGEMKRFGEAEWRKMISNELGIDTKLKELINERMRLLKSKDGVPLYETAQKVRRHFTAELLRTLEDVDVLATPAMPQPPSRVAGGDPMT
;
A
#
# COMPACT_ATOMS: atom_id res chain seq x y z
N ALA A 1 22.22 -1.25 25.79
CA ALA A 1 22.19 0.09 25.16
C ALA A 1 21.68 -0.14 23.75
N GLY A 2 20.39 0.00 23.44
CA GLY A 2 19.58 1.20 23.61
C GLY A 2 19.21 1.69 22.21
N ALA A 3 18.47 0.89 21.44
CA ALA A 3 17.90 1.31 20.16
C ALA A 3 16.82 2.37 20.44
N SER A 4 17.27 3.62 20.46
CA SER A 4 16.47 4.82 20.64
C SER A 4 15.51 4.98 19.45
N ALA A 5 14.20 4.96 19.72
CA ALA A 5 13.18 5.45 18.79
C ALA A 5 13.15 6.99 18.80
N ALA A 6 14.28 7.61 18.48
CA ALA A 6 14.38 9.04 18.22
C ALA A 6 14.49 9.22 16.70
N LEU A 7 13.61 10.01 16.10
CA LEU A 7 13.79 10.53 14.74
C LEU A 7 14.95 11.55 14.78
N PRO A 8 16.13 11.25 14.21
CA PRO A 8 17.25 12.19 14.19
C PRO A 8 17.07 13.15 13.02
N GLY A 9 17.18 14.45 13.29
CA GLY A 9 17.43 15.45 12.27
C GLY A 9 18.86 15.27 11.74
N GLY A 10 18.99 14.73 10.53
CA GLY A 10 20.26 14.57 9.82
C GLY A 10 20.16 13.49 8.75
N ARG A 11 20.68 13.74 7.54
CA ARG A 11 20.70 12.80 6.40
C ARG A 11 21.65 11.60 6.60
N GLU A 12 21.69 11.00 7.79
CA GLU A 12 22.14 9.61 7.90
C GLU A 12 20.97 8.74 7.43
N ALA A 13 21.22 7.79 6.53
CA ALA A 13 20.18 6.90 6.03
C ALA A 13 19.49 6.24 7.23
N LEU A 14 18.23 6.62 7.50
CA LEU A 14 17.38 5.97 8.50
C LEU A 14 17.23 4.51 8.08
N ALA A 15 18.10 3.64 8.57
CA ALA A 15 18.00 2.20 8.35
C ALA A 15 16.73 1.73 9.07
N LEU A 16 15.69 1.45 8.29
CA LEU A 16 14.44 0.90 8.79
C LEU A 16 14.71 -0.50 9.33
N ALA A 17 14.16 -0.83 10.51
CA ALA A 17 14.25 -2.18 11.05
C ALA A 17 13.56 -3.15 10.09
N THR A 18 14.28 -4.20 9.67
CA THR A 18 13.81 -5.25 8.76
C THR A 18 13.15 -6.37 9.53
N SER A 19 12.39 -7.25 8.87
CA SER A 19 11.83 -8.44 9.54
C SER A 19 12.94 -9.33 10.13
N ALA A 20 14.09 -9.41 9.46
CA ALA A 20 15.26 -10.14 9.93
C ALA A 20 15.85 -9.55 11.22
N ASP A 21 15.85 -8.22 11.39
CA ASP A 21 16.33 -7.57 12.61
C ASP A 21 15.46 -7.93 13.83
N PHE A 22 14.13 -7.97 13.65
CA PHE A 22 13.22 -8.42 14.71
C PHE A 22 13.49 -9.87 15.09
N VAL A 23 13.61 -10.76 14.10
CA VAL A 23 13.89 -12.18 14.33
C VAL A 23 15.25 -12.38 15.03
N ALA A 24 16.29 -11.67 14.61
CA ALA A 24 17.61 -11.73 15.23
C ALA A 24 17.58 -11.26 16.71
N ALA A 25 16.84 -10.18 16.99
CA ALA A 25 16.65 -9.70 18.36
C ALA A 25 15.89 -10.73 19.24
N TYR A 26 14.93 -11.46 18.66
CA TYR A 26 14.22 -12.53 19.37
C TYR A 26 15.10 -13.76 19.62
N GLN A 27 15.90 -14.17 18.63
CA GLN A 27 16.79 -15.33 18.73
C GLN A 27 17.94 -15.10 19.71
N SER A 28 18.46 -13.87 19.79
CA SER A 28 19.52 -13.49 20.73
C SER A 28 19.02 -13.23 22.16
N GLY A 29 17.70 -13.09 22.33
CA GLY A 29 17.08 -12.72 23.61
C GLY A 29 17.19 -11.22 23.95
N GLU A 30 17.67 -10.38 23.03
CA GLU A 30 17.67 -8.92 23.20
C GLU A 30 16.25 -8.36 23.33
N ALA A 31 15.31 -8.98 22.63
CA ALA A 31 13.89 -8.66 22.68
C ALA A 31 13.04 -9.93 22.70
N THR A 32 11.76 -9.78 23.03
CA THR A 32 10.75 -10.83 22.84
C THR A 32 9.59 -10.29 22.00
N PRO A 33 8.85 -11.14 21.28
CA PRO A 33 7.66 -10.71 20.56
C PRO A 33 6.66 -9.96 21.46
N SER A 34 6.42 -10.42 22.68
CA SER A 34 5.57 -9.72 23.66
C SER A 34 6.12 -8.33 24.02
N GLY A 35 7.43 -8.21 24.23
CA GLY A 35 8.06 -6.92 24.54
C GLY A 35 7.97 -5.93 23.37
N VAL A 36 8.08 -6.41 22.13
CA VAL A 36 7.88 -5.60 20.92
C VAL A 36 6.41 -5.19 20.79
N VAL A 37 5.47 -6.09 21.04
CA VAL A 37 4.03 -5.78 21.04
C VAL A 37 3.70 -4.67 22.04
N GLU A 38 4.19 -4.73 23.28
CA GLU A 38 3.91 -3.68 24.27
C GLU A 38 4.47 -2.31 23.83
N LYS A 39 5.67 -2.29 23.24
CA LYS A 39 6.24 -1.05 22.68
C LYS A 39 5.38 -0.50 21.54
N ALA A 40 4.91 -1.36 20.63
CA ALA A 40 4.07 -0.95 19.52
C ALA A 40 2.70 -0.44 19.98
N LEU A 41 2.06 -1.13 20.93
CA LEU A 41 0.79 -0.71 21.54
C LEU A 41 0.93 0.64 22.26
N ALA A 42 2.03 0.84 23.00
CA ALA A 42 2.33 2.12 23.61
C ALA A 42 2.47 3.23 22.57
N ALA A 43 3.20 2.99 21.47
CA ALA A 43 3.35 3.95 20.39
C ALA A 43 2.02 4.31 19.70
N ILE A 44 1.12 3.33 19.52
CA ILE A 44 -0.20 3.52 18.92
C ILE A 44 -1.14 4.30 19.87
N ALA A 45 -1.09 4.04 21.18
CA ALA A 45 -2.01 4.62 22.15
C ALA A 45 -1.57 5.99 22.70
N GLN A 46 -0.27 6.29 22.70
CA GLN A 46 0.28 7.48 23.35
C GLN A 46 -0.21 8.77 22.68
N GLN A 47 -1.05 9.53 23.39
CA GLN A 47 -1.50 10.85 22.97
C GLN A 47 -0.29 11.79 22.79
N GLY A 48 -0.23 12.49 21.66
CA GLY A 48 0.92 13.33 21.30
C GLY A 48 2.19 12.57 20.88
N GLY A 49 2.20 11.23 20.96
CA GLY A 49 3.30 10.39 20.47
C GLY A 49 3.47 10.46 18.96
N ALA A 50 4.68 10.20 18.45
CA ALA A 50 4.99 10.34 17.02
C ALA A 50 4.05 9.49 16.13
N VAL A 51 3.88 8.21 16.43
CA VAL A 51 3.00 7.29 15.67
C VAL A 51 1.53 7.74 15.72
N LYS A 52 1.04 8.17 16.89
CA LYS A 52 -0.32 8.69 17.01
C LYS A 52 -0.53 9.97 16.20
N ARG A 53 0.44 10.88 16.20
CA ARG A 53 0.41 12.13 15.42
C ARG A 53 0.47 11.88 13.91
N LEU A 54 1.16 10.82 13.48
CA LEU A 54 1.20 10.40 12.08
C LEU A 54 -0.13 9.78 11.60
N ASN A 55 -1.01 9.38 12.53
CA ASN A 55 -2.34 8.83 12.26
C ASN A 55 -2.34 7.63 11.28
N CYS A 56 -1.38 6.72 11.44
CA CYS A 56 -1.17 5.61 10.49
C CYS A 56 -1.92 4.31 10.85
N VAL A 57 -2.34 4.13 12.11
CA VAL A 57 -3.14 2.98 12.59
C VAL A 57 -4.48 3.47 13.11
N VAL A 58 -5.58 2.92 12.58
CA VAL A 58 -6.95 3.43 12.79
C VAL A 58 -7.83 2.50 13.61
N GLN A 59 -7.52 1.20 13.63
CA GLN A 59 -8.12 0.23 14.54
C GLN A 59 -7.02 -0.65 15.13
N CYS A 60 -7.10 -0.95 16.43
CA CYS A 60 -6.18 -1.83 17.15
C CYS A 60 -6.95 -2.47 18.30
N HIS A 61 -6.82 -3.79 18.48
CA HIS A 61 -7.44 -4.57 19.56
C HIS A 61 -6.32 -5.05 20.50
N PRO A 62 -5.95 -4.27 21.54
CA PRO A 62 -4.72 -4.53 22.29
C PRO A 62 -4.63 -5.93 22.90
N ASP A 63 -5.75 -6.47 23.38
CA ASP A 63 -5.76 -7.77 24.04
C ASP A 63 -5.49 -8.92 23.06
N GLU A 64 -6.12 -8.90 21.88
CA GLU A 64 -5.83 -9.87 20.81
C GLU A 64 -4.37 -9.78 20.33
N VAL A 65 -3.83 -8.56 20.23
CA VAL A 65 -2.43 -8.34 19.83
C VAL A 65 -1.47 -8.87 20.90
N ARG A 66 -1.79 -8.69 22.19
CA ARG A 66 -1.01 -9.24 23.31
C ARG A 66 -1.02 -10.76 23.32
N GLU A 67 -2.18 -11.37 23.09
CA GLU A 67 -2.29 -12.83 22.99
C GLU A 67 -1.42 -13.38 21.85
N ALA A 68 -1.42 -12.73 20.68
CA ALA A 68 -0.56 -13.09 19.56
C ALA A 68 0.94 -12.95 19.92
N GLY A 69 1.32 -11.86 20.60
CA GLY A 69 2.69 -11.65 21.09
C GLY A 69 3.14 -12.69 22.12
N ALA A 70 2.26 -13.07 23.05
CA ALA A 70 2.52 -14.11 24.03
C ALA A 70 2.69 -15.48 23.37
N ALA A 71 1.84 -15.82 22.40
CA ALA A 71 1.95 -17.06 21.65
C ALA A 71 3.26 -17.14 20.85
N ALA A 72 3.67 -16.06 20.18
CA ALA A 72 4.95 -15.99 19.50
C ALA A 72 6.12 -16.13 20.49
N THR A 73 6.10 -15.41 21.61
CA THR A 73 7.13 -15.52 22.66
C THR A 73 7.29 -16.96 23.16
N ALA A 74 6.17 -17.67 23.39
CA ALA A 74 6.20 -19.07 23.78
C ALA A 74 6.84 -19.98 22.71
N ARG A 75 6.56 -19.73 21.42
CA ARG A 75 7.21 -20.46 20.32
C ARG A 75 8.71 -20.21 20.26
N TYR A 76 9.17 -18.97 20.48
CA TYR A 76 10.60 -18.68 20.55
C TYR A 76 11.28 -19.38 21.73
N ALA A 77 10.66 -19.37 22.91
CA ALA A 77 11.19 -20.08 24.09
C ALA A 77 11.27 -21.60 23.87
N ALA A 78 10.35 -22.17 23.09
CA ALA A 78 10.32 -23.59 22.75
C ALA A 78 11.12 -23.95 21.47
N GLN A 79 11.78 -22.99 20.82
CA GLN A 79 12.44 -23.17 19.51
C GLN A 79 11.51 -23.79 18.44
N ALA A 80 10.24 -23.38 18.45
CA ALA A 80 9.18 -23.90 17.58
C ALA A 80 8.60 -22.78 16.69
N GLN A 81 9.48 -21.94 16.13
CA GLN A 81 9.09 -20.84 15.26
C GLN A 81 8.42 -21.36 13.98
N LEU A 82 7.36 -20.69 13.54
CA LEU A 82 6.57 -21.11 12.37
C LEU A 82 7.25 -20.77 11.04
N SER A 83 7.96 -19.65 11.00
CA SER A 83 8.58 -19.13 9.78
C SER A 83 9.55 -17.99 10.08
N PRO A 84 10.26 -17.46 9.06
CA PRO A 84 11.03 -16.21 9.18
C PRO A 84 10.19 -14.95 9.48
N LEU A 85 8.85 -15.02 9.49
CA LEU A 85 7.94 -13.95 9.92
C LEU A 85 7.33 -14.17 11.31
N ASP A 86 7.68 -15.24 12.01
CA ASP A 86 7.08 -15.54 13.31
C ASP A 86 7.41 -14.45 14.34
N GLY A 87 6.39 -13.83 14.93
CA GLY A 87 6.51 -12.74 15.89
C GLY A 87 6.79 -11.36 15.27
N VAL A 88 6.86 -11.25 13.94
CA VAL A 88 7.09 -9.97 13.25
C VAL A 88 5.78 -9.16 13.22
N PRO A 89 5.77 -7.90 13.71
CA PRO A 89 4.57 -7.09 13.71
C PRO A 89 4.26 -6.55 12.30
N ILE A 90 2.97 -6.52 11.92
CA ILE A 90 2.49 -5.95 10.66
C ILE A 90 1.22 -5.13 10.87
N VAL A 91 0.89 -4.26 9.91
CA VAL A 91 -0.43 -3.60 9.83
C VAL A 91 -1.09 -3.90 8.49
N VAL A 92 -2.42 -3.85 8.46
CA VAL A 92 -3.20 -4.21 7.27
C VAL A 92 -4.13 -3.07 6.90
N LYS A 93 -4.10 -2.59 5.65
CA LYS A 93 -4.99 -1.52 5.19
C LYS A 93 -6.46 -1.78 5.51
N ASP A 94 -7.17 -0.73 5.91
CA ASP A 94 -8.55 -0.82 6.39
C ASP A 94 -9.52 -1.54 5.42
N GLU A 95 -9.34 -1.43 4.11
CA GLU A 95 -10.16 -2.11 3.09
C GLU A 95 -9.87 -3.61 2.89
N VAL A 96 -8.90 -4.18 3.61
CA VAL A 96 -8.57 -5.61 3.58
C VAL A 96 -9.14 -6.30 4.83
N ASP A 97 -9.81 -7.43 4.63
CA ASP A 97 -10.44 -8.18 5.72
C ASP A 97 -9.41 -8.80 6.65
N VAL A 98 -9.60 -8.56 7.95
CA VAL A 98 -8.85 -9.14 9.05
C VAL A 98 -9.87 -9.59 10.08
N LYS A 99 -9.81 -10.86 10.47
CA LYS A 99 -10.69 -11.44 11.48
C LYS A 99 -10.71 -10.56 12.74
N GLY A 100 -11.90 -10.27 13.25
CA GLY A 100 -12.09 -9.48 14.48
C GLY A 100 -12.12 -7.97 14.26
N TYR A 101 -11.72 -7.45 13.09
CA TYR A 101 -11.75 -6.02 12.80
C TYR A 101 -12.87 -5.66 11.83
N VAL A 102 -13.34 -4.41 11.88
CA VAL A 102 -14.25 -3.88 10.86
C VAL A 102 -13.44 -3.52 9.61
N THR A 103 -13.91 -3.88 8.43
CA THR A 103 -13.41 -3.35 7.15
C THR A 103 -14.31 -2.18 6.76
N SER A 104 -13.84 -0.94 6.95
CA SER A 104 -14.71 0.24 6.84
C SER A 104 -14.66 0.95 5.49
N GLY A 105 -13.62 0.71 4.69
CA GLY A 105 -13.36 1.45 3.46
C GLY A 105 -13.10 2.95 3.71
N GLY A 106 -12.80 3.34 4.94
CA GLY A 106 -12.72 4.75 5.35
C GLY A 106 -14.07 5.46 5.49
N LEU A 107 -15.19 4.72 5.58
CA LEU A 107 -16.53 5.28 5.76
C LEU A 107 -16.90 5.37 7.25
N VAL A 108 -17.27 6.58 7.71
CA VAL A 108 -17.63 6.85 9.12
C VAL A 108 -18.71 5.89 9.62
N ARG A 109 -19.77 5.70 8.82
CA ARG A 109 -20.90 4.85 9.20
C ARG A 109 -20.50 3.40 9.34
N VAL A 110 -19.77 2.87 8.35
CA VAL A 110 -19.32 1.47 8.36
C VAL A 110 -18.34 1.23 9.49
N LEU A 111 -17.43 2.17 9.78
CA LEU A 111 -16.51 2.07 10.90
C LEU A 111 -17.23 1.97 12.26
N ARG A 112 -18.39 2.62 12.41
CA ARG A 112 -19.16 2.66 13.66
C ARG A 112 -20.17 1.52 13.81
N GLU A 113 -20.81 1.13 12.71
CA GLU A 113 -21.96 0.22 12.70
C GLU A 113 -21.65 -1.12 12.02
N GLY A 114 -20.52 -1.22 11.34
CA GLY A 114 -20.10 -2.40 10.61
C GLY A 114 -19.80 -3.56 11.54
N LYS A 115 -20.05 -4.77 11.04
CA LYS A 115 -19.71 -6.00 11.77
C LYS A 115 -18.23 -6.31 11.56
N PRO A 116 -17.51 -6.75 12.62
CA PRO A 116 -16.19 -7.33 12.46
C PRO A 116 -16.18 -8.50 11.48
N CYS A 117 -15.10 -8.64 10.70
CA CYS A 117 -14.93 -9.76 9.79
C CYS A 117 -14.82 -11.08 10.58
N GLU A 118 -15.50 -12.12 10.10
CA GLU A 118 -15.47 -13.45 10.72
C GLU A 118 -14.18 -14.22 10.40
N ALA A 119 -13.51 -13.86 9.30
CA ALA A 119 -12.27 -14.45 8.83
C ALA A 119 -11.31 -13.40 8.26
N ASP A 120 -10.03 -13.75 8.21
CA ASP A 120 -9.06 -13.01 7.41
C ASP A 120 -9.32 -13.26 5.91
N CYS A 121 -8.95 -12.31 5.04
CA CYS A 121 -8.75 -12.68 3.64
C CYS A 121 -7.58 -13.67 3.53
N ALA A 122 -7.52 -14.46 2.46
CA ALA A 122 -6.51 -15.48 2.24
C ALA A 122 -5.09 -14.90 2.34
N ALA A 123 -4.82 -13.73 1.74
CA ALA A 123 -3.51 -13.09 1.84
C ALA A 123 -3.10 -12.79 3.30
N VAL A 124 -4.03 -12.32 4.13
CA VAL A 124 -3.79 -12.06 5.56
C VAL A 124 -3.71 -13.37 6.34
N ALA A 125 -4.54 -14.37 6.02
CA ALA A 125 -4.50 -15.70 6.62
C ALA A 125 -3.13 -16.37 6.42
N GLY A 126 -2.53 -16.21 5.24
CA GLY A 126 -1.19 -16.69 4.94
C GLY A 126 -0.10 -16.04 5.80
N LEU A 127 -0.16 -14.71 5.99
CA LEU A 127 0.74 -13.98 6.90
C LEU A 127 0.53 -14.41 8.37
N ARG A 128 -0.72 -14.58 8.80
CA ARG A 128 -1.02 -15.05 10.16
C ARG A 128 -0.54 -16.47 10.39
N ALA A 129 -0.72 -17.37 9.43
CA ALA A 129 -0.22 -18.74 9.49
C ALA A 129 1.32 -18.81 9.53
N ALA A 130 2.00 -17.83 8.93
CA ALA A 130 3.45 -17.65 9.05
C ALA A 130 3.88 -17.15 10.45
N GLY A 131 2.95 -16.76 11.33
CA GLY A 131 3.22 -16.28 12.68
C GLY A 131 3.37 -14.76 12.79
N ALA A 132 3.07 -13.99 11.73
CA ALA A 132 3.09 -12.54 11.80
C ALA A 132 2.02 -12.02 12.79
N ILE A 133 2.35 -10.97 13.54
CA ILE A 133 1.46 -10.34 14.52
C ILE A 133 0.78 -9.14 13.87
N ILE A 134 -0.53 -9.21 13.66
CA ILE A 134 -1.30 -8.11 13.10
C ILE A 134 -1.61 -7.11 14.20
N LEU A 135 -0.95 -5.94 14.20
CA LEU A 135 -1.18 -4.88 15.19
C LEU A 135 -2.54 -4.21 15.01
N GLY A 136 -3.07 -4.19 13.78
CA GLY A 136 -4.38 -3.63 13.50
C GLY A 136 -4.55 -3.13 12.07
N LYS A 137 -5.60 -2.32 11.88
CA LYS A 137 -5.96 -1.74 10.59
C LYS A 137 -5.22 -0.41 10.37
N SER A 138 -4.57 -0.25 9.22
CA SER A 138 -3.87 0.98 8.85
C SER A 138 -4.78 1.97 8.13
N PHE A 139 -4.43 3.24 8.23
CA PHE A 139 -5.14 4.34 7.58
C PHE A 139 -5.22 4.16 6.07
N MET A 140 -6.38 4.50 5.51
CA MET A 140 -6.54 4.67 4.07
C MET A 140 -7.25 5.98 3.71
N THR A 141 -7.00 6.50 2.50
CA THR A 141 -7.88 7.53 1.94
C THR A 141 -9.29 6.97 1.77
N GLU A 142 -10.31 7.75 2.12
CA GLU A 142 -11.73 7.37 2.04
C GLU A 142 -12.07 6.76 0.67
N MET A 143 -12.62 5.54 0.67
CA MET A 143 -12.97 4.74 -0.52
C MET A 143 -11.82 4.44 -1.49
N GLY A 144 -10.58 4.63 -1.06
CA GLY A 144 -9.44 4.54 -1.95
C GLY A 144 -9.40 5.65 -3.02
N LEU A 145 -10.30 6.62 -2.95
CA LEU A 145 -10.47 7.69 -3.93
C LEU A 145 -9.63 8.90 -3.51
N GLY A 146 -8.38 8.93 -3.97
CA GLY A 146 -7.46 10.02 -3.68
C GLY A 146 -6.03 9.51 -3.55
N PRO A 147 -5.22 9.66 -4.61
CA PRO A 147 -3.90 9.03 -4.67
C PRO A 147 -2.82 9.73 -3.84
N SER A 148 -3.05 10.94 -3.34
CA SER A 148 -1.96 11.77 -2.79
C SER A 148 -2.18 12.24 -1.37
N HIS A 149 -3.35 12.80 -1.06
CA HIS A 149 -3.48 13.67 0.11
C HIS A 149 -3.53 12.94 1.46
N GLY A 150 -3.93 11.67 1.56
CA GLY A 150 -3.89 10.93 2.83
C GLY A 150 -4.83 11.47 3.92
N TRP A 151 -6.02 11.95 3.56
CA TRP A 151 -7.04 12.47 4.48
C TRP A 151 -8.29 11.58 4.49
N CYS A 152 -8.89 11.38 5.66
CA CYS A 152 -10.11 10.60 5.83
C CYS A 152 -10.88 11.05 7.08
N ARG A 153 -12.17 11.39 6.89
CA ARG A 153 -13.05 11.82 7.98
C ARG A 153 -13.26 10.73 9.04
N ALA A 154 -13.44 9.47 8.62
CA ALA A 154 -13.65 8.35 9.52
C ALA A 154 -12.50 8.14 10.50
N PHE A 155 -11.29 8.52 10.09
CA PHE A 155 -10.06 8.35 10.85
C PHE A 155 -9.58 9.64 11.51
N GLY A 156 -10.44 10.64 11.64
CA GLY A 156 -10.12 11.88 12.36
C GLY A 156 -9.24 12.86 11.59
N GLY A 157 -9.15 12.74 10.26
CA GLY A 157 -8.50 13.71 9.40
C GLY A 157 -7.25 13.19 8.70
N GLN A 158 -6.13 13.90 8.88
CA GLN A 158 -4.92 13.75 8.07
C GLN A 158 -3.99 12.65 8.61
N CYS A 159 -3.44 11.84 7.71
CA CYS A 159 -2.25 11.01 7.94
C CYS A 159 -1.04 11.75 7.38
N TYR A 160 0.10 11.75 8.09
CA TYR A 160 1.25 12.57 7.72
C TYR A 160 2.45 11.72 7.34
N ASN A 161 3.25 12.23 6.41
CA ASN A 161 4.54 11.65 6.06
C ASN A 161 5.55 11.85 7.21
N PRO A 162 6.29 10.80 7.63
CA PRO A 162 7.24 10.91 8.73
C PRO A 162 8.47 11.79 8.43
N TYR A 163 8.90 11.92 7.17
CA TYR A 163 10.12 12.66 6.80
C TYR A 163 9.98 14.18 6.81
N GLY A 164 8.77 14.70 6.97
CA GLY A 164 8.58 16.12 7.25
C GLY A 164 7.20 16.40 7.83
N PHE A 165 6.88 15.63 8.86
CA PHE A 165 5.76 15.90 9.75
C PHE A 165 5.84 17.33 10.31
N PRO A 166 4.72 18.08 10.44
CA PRO A 166 3.36 17.75 10.02
C PRO A 166 2.99 18.34 8.64
N HIS A 167 3.97 18.46 7.73
CA HIS A 167 3.78 19.27 6.52
C HIS A 167 3.54 18.50 5.25
N TYR A 168 3.99 17.25 5.13
CA TYR A 168 3.95 16.54 3.85
C TYR A 168 2.91 15.42 3.80
N GLU A 169 2.33 15.27 2.62
CA GLU A 169 1.39 14.20 2.29
C GLU A 169 2.09 12.83 2.24
N PRO A 170 1.47 11.77 2.80
CA PRO A 170 2.04 10.43 2.81
C PRO A 170 1.85 9.68 1.49
N GLY A 171 1.08 10.21 0.54
CA GLY A 171 0.58 9.42 -0.59
C GLY A 171 -0.55 8.49 -0.19
N GLY A 172 -1.35 8.07 -1.16
CA GLY A 172 -2.55 7.30 -0.95
C GLY A 172 -2.81 6.29 -2.08
N SER A 173 -3.81 5.42 -1.93
CA SER A 173 -4.71 5.36 -0.77
C SER A 173 -4.22 4.53 0.41
N SER A 174 -3.11 3.77 0.30
CA SER A 174 -2.54 2.99 1.43
C SER A 174 -1.61 3.84 2.32
N ALA A 175 -2.06 5.05 2.69
CA ALA A 175 -1.26 6.05 3.40
C ALA A 175 -0.68 5.50 4.72
N GLY A 176 -1.54 4.92 5.57
CA GLY A 176 -1.11 4.38 6.85
C GLY A 176 -0.14 3.22 6.72
N SER A 177 -0.28 2.38 5.70
CA SER A 177 0.65 1.27 5.44
C SER A 177 2.05 1.79 5.11
N GLY A 178 2.18 2.79 4.24
CA GLY A 178 3.48 3.39 3.91
C GLY A 178 4.12 4.09 5.11
N VAL A 179 3.31 4.86 5.85
CA VAL A 179 3.77 5.61 7.03
C VAL A 179 4.15 4.70 8.19
N ALA A 180 3.42 3.61 8.44
CA ALA A 180 3.75 2.66 9.51
C ALA A 180 5.12 2.00 9.29
N VAL A 181 5.45 1.70 8.03
CA VAL A 181 6.77 1.16 7.67
C VAL A 181 7.85 2.24 7.81
N ALA A 182 7.65 3.40 7.21
CA ALA A 182 8.64 4.48 7.24
C ALA A 182 8.87 5.09 8.63
N ALA A 183 7.89 4.98 9.54
CA ALA A 183 8.02 5.36 10.94
C ALA A 183 8.72 4.29 11.80
N GLY A 184 9.08 3.13 11.22
CA GLY A 184 9.70 2.01 11.94
C GLY A 184 8.76 1.30 12.92
N LEU A 185 7.44 1.47 12.78
CA LEU A 185 6.47 0.76 13.63
C LEU A 185 6.39 -0.72 13.26
N VAL A 186 6.47 -1.03 11.96
CA VAL A 186 6.46 -2.38 11.41
C VAL A 186 7.43 -2.47 10.22
N PRO A 187 8.09 -3.61 9.98
CA PRO A 187 8.90 -3.80 8.78
C PRO A 187 8.04 -4.05 7.53
N ILE A 188 6.79 -4.52 7.70
CA ILE A 188 5.89 -4.95 6.62
C ILE A 188 4.47 -4.44 6.91
N ALA A 189 3.79 -3.95 5.86
CA ALA A 189 2.38 -3.61 5.87
C ALA A 189 1.68 -4.15 4.63
N VAL A 190 0.37 -4.39 4.72
CA VAL A 190 -0.46 -4.78 3.58
C VAL A 190 -1.20 -3.56 3.04
N GLY A 191 -1.25 -3.40 1.73
CA GLY A 191 -2.02 -2.37 1.02
C GLY A 191 -2.75 -2.92 -0.19
N CYS A 192 -3.47 -2.03 -0.89
CA CYS A 192 -4.07 -2.34 -2.18
C CYS A 192 -3.80 -1.23 -3.20
N ASP A 193 -3.71 -1.60 -4.48
CA ASP A 193 -3.34 -0.74 -5.61
C ASP A 193 -4.25 -0.99 -6.81
N GLY A 194 -5.14 -0.03 -7.07
CA GLY A 194 -5.95 0.05 -8.29
C GLY A 194 -5.34 0.98 -9.34
N GLY A 195 -4.79 2.12 -8.90
CA GLY A 195 -4.20 3.16 -9.75
C GLY A 195 -2.89 3.74 -9.19
N GLY A 196 -2.15 2.96 -8.41
CA GLY A 196 -0.91 3.39 -7.74
C GLY A 196 -0.96 3.31 -6.21
N SER A 197 -2.06 2.86 -5.60
CA SER A 197 -2.27 2.99 -4.16
C SER A 197 -1.35 2.18 -3.24
N ILE A 198 -0.45 1.32 -3.77
CA ILE A 198 0.71 0.76 -3.03
C ILE A 198 1.97 1.54 -3.40
N ARG A 199 2.21 1.71 -4.70
CA ARG A 199 3.45 2.30 -5.24
C ARG A 199 3.63 3.78 -4.90
N ILE A 200 2.54 4.55 -4.90
CA ILE A 200 2.52 5.97 -4.56
C ILE A 200 2.91 6.18 -3.09
N PRO A 201 2.21 5.61 -2.08
CA PRO A 201 2.64 5.75 -0.70
C PRO A 201 4.02 5.11 -0.45
N ALA A 202 4.40 4.06 -1.17
CA ALA A 202 5.76 3.53 -1.07
C ALA A 202 6.82 4.57 -1.49
N ALA A 203 6.66 5.19 -2.67
CA ALA A 203 7.56 6.23 -3.17
C ALA A 203 7.57 7.48 -2.28
N ARG A 204 6.41 7.91 -1.79
CA ARG A 204 6.29 9.10 -0.92
C ARG A 204 6.96 8.91 0.45
N ASN A 205 6.95 7.68 0.97
CA ASN A 205 7.53 7.36 2.27
C ASN A 205 8.86 6.60 2.16
N GLY A 206 9.53 6.58 1.00
CA GLY A 206 10.86 5.96 0.87
C GLY A 206 10.93 4.47 1.27
N VAL A 207 9.85 3.72 1.04
CA VAL A 207 9.76 2.27 1.33
C VAL A 207 9.55 1.47 0.05
N CYS A 208 9.75 0.16 0.12
CA CYS A 208 9.45 -0.76 -0.99
C CYS A 208 7.95 -1.03 -1.08
N GLY A 209 7.41 -1.16 -2.29
CA GLY A 209 6.00 -1.51 -2.48
C GLY A 209 5.79 -2.33 -3.75
N ILE A 210 5.14 -3.48 -3.63
CA ILE A 210 4.90 -4.38 -4.76
C ILE A 210 3.40 -4.38 -5.09
N LYS A 211 3.05 -3.90 -6.28
CA LYS A 211 1.78 -4.26 -6.92
C LYS A 211 2.02 -5.53 -7.74
N PRO A 212 1.55 -6.71 -7.30
CA PRO A 212 1.81 -7.93 -8.04
C PRO A 212 1.06 -7.95 -9.38
N THR A 213 1.37 -8.96 -10.20
CA THR A 213 0.60 -9.27 -11.41
C THR A 213 -0.87 -9.50 -11.05
N PHE A 214 -1.78 -9.10 -11.94
CA PHE A 214 -3.22 -9.35 -11.76
C PHE A 214 -3.47 -10.84 -11.51
N GLU A 215 -4.33 -11.15 -10.54
CA GLU A 215 -4.64 -12.52 -10.07
C GLU A 215 -3.49 -13.30 -9.42
N TYR A 216 -2.29 -12.73 -9.27
CA TYR A 216 -1.23 -13.37 -8.47
C TYR A 216 -1.68 -13.57 -7.01
N LEU A 217 -2.41 -12.60 -6.45
CA LEU A 217 -3.22 -12.80 -5.24
C LEU A 217 -4.69 -12.65 -5.64
N PRO A 218 -5.43 -13.75 -5.84
CA PRO A 218 -6.83 -13.70 -6.22
C PRO A 218 -7.64 -12.89 -5.21
N CYS A 219 -8.08 -11.70 -5.60
CA CYS A 219 -8.81 -10.78 -4.72
C CYS A 219 -10.35 -10.94 -4.85
N GLY A 220 -10.80 -11.99 -5.57
CA GLY A 220 -12.11 -12.07 -6.23
C GLY A 220 -13.36 -12.00 -5.37
N SER A 221 -13.24 -12.09 -4.04
CA SER A 221 -14.38 -11.98 -3.11
C SER A 221 -14.01 -11.58 -1.69
N GLU A 222 -12.75 -11.24 -1.42
CA GLU A 222 -12.25 -11.03 -0.05
C GLU A 222 -11.85 -9.57 0.15
N GLY A 223 -12.28 -8.96 1.26
CA GLY A 223 -12.12 -7.52 1.49
C GLY A 223 -13.21 -6.66 0.82
N TRP A 224 -12.99 -5.35 0.88
CA TRP A 224 -13.92 -4.37 0.30
C TRP A 224 -13.90 -4.35 -1.23
N ASN A 225 -12.80 -4.80 -1.86
CA ASN A 225 -12.52 -4.91 -3.30
C ASN A 225 -13.39 -4.01 -4.22
N ILE A 226 -13.09 -2.71 -4.23
CA ILE A 226 -13.90 -1.67 -4.90
C ILE A 226 -13.88 -1.82 -6.43
N CYS A 227 -12.75 -2.21 -7.01
CA CYS A 227 -12.55 -2.21 -8.47
C CYS A 227 -11.92 -3.55 -8.93
N PRO A 228 -12.73 -4.59 -9.14
CA PRO A 228 -12.25 -5.97 -9.28
C PRO A 228 -11.32 -6.20 -10.47
N THR A 229 -11.35 -5.36 -11.52
CA THR A 229 -10.50 -5.59 -12.70
C THR A 229 -9.16 -4.86 -12.65
N VAL A 230 -8.94 -3.99 -11.66
CA VAL A 230 -7.70 -3.19 -11.54
C VAL A 230 -7.08 -3.21 -10.16
N CYS A 231 -7.82 -3.55 -9.10
CA CYS A 231 -7.30 -3.60 -7.74
C CYS A 231 -6.46 -4.86 -7.49
N HIS A 232 -5.33 -4.67 -6.80
CA HIS A 232 -4.43 -5.73 -6.37
C HIS A 232 -4.11 -5.53 -4.89
N ILE A 233 -4.05 -6.63 -4.12
CA ILE A 233 -3.46 -6.61 -2.77
C ILE A 233 -1.95 -6.80 -2.92
N GLY A 234 -1.14 -6.15 -2.07
CA GLY A 234 0.30 -6.33 -2.07
C GLY A 234 0.99 -5.69 -0.86
N PRO A 235 2.27 -6.01 -0.63
CA PRO A 235 3.03 -5.52 0.51
C PRO A 235 3.63 -4.13 0.25
N LEU A 236 3.74 -3.36 1.34
CA LEU A 236 4.70 -2.27 1.52
C LEU A 236 5.69 -2.72 2.59
N ALA A 237 7.00 -2.51 2.41
CA ALA A 237 8.00 -3.04 3.33
C ALA A 237 9.28 -2.22 3.39
N ALA A 238 10.05 -2.38 4.47
CA ALA A 238 11.30 -1.68 4.72
C ALA A 238 12.36 -1.98 3.64
N THR A 239 12.37 -3.21 3.12
CA THR A 239 13.32 -3.69 2.10
C THR A 239 12.64 -4.49 0.99
N ALA A 240 13.36 -4.74 -0.10
CA ALA A 240 12.88 -5.60 -1.18
C ALA A 240 12.73 -7.07 -0.72
N GLU A 241 13.62 -7.51 0.16
CA GLU A 241 13.61 -8.82 0.80
C GLU A 241 12.37 -9.00 1.70
N ASP A 242 12.04 -7.99 2.52
CA ASP A 242 10.82 -8.00 3.33
C ASP A 242 9.56 -8.03 2.44
N ALA A 243 9.54 -7.26 1.35
CA ALA A 243 8.43 -7.26 0.40
C ALA A 243 8.27 -8.62 -0.30
N TYR A 244 9.38 -9.26 -0.68
CA TYR A 244 9.39 -10.62 -1.23
C TYR A 244 8.82 -11.64 -0.23
N LEU A 245 9.31 -11.60 1.01
CA LEU A 245 8.90 -12.51 2.09
C LEU A 245 7.40 -12.38 2.38
N ALA A 246 6.91 -11.15 2.48
CA ALA A 246 5.49 -10.85 2.64
C ALA A 246 4.66 -11.40 1.47
N LEU A 247 5.06 -11.12 0.23
CA LEU A 247 4.33 -11.55 -0.96
C LEU A 247 4.24 -13.08 -1.05
N HIS A 248 5.31 -13.80 -0.68
CA HIS A 248 5.32 -15.26 -0.64
C HIS A 248 4.29 -15.80 0.34
N TYR A 249 4.30 -15.32 1.59
CA TYR A 249 3.35 -15.80 2.61
C TYR A 249 1.91 -15.36 2.34
N MET A 250 1.70 -14.20 1.72
CA MET A 250 0.39 -13.80 1.21
C MET A 250 -0.12 -14.79 0.15
N ARG A 251 0.74 -15.22 -0.78
CA ARG A 251 0.37 -16.23 -1.79
C ARG A 251 0.08 -17.58 -1.17
N ALA A 252 0.81 -17.96 -0.11
CA ALA A 252 0.61 -19.21 0.61
C ALA A 252 -0.80 -19.35 1.23
N GLY A 253 -1.49 -18.23 1.46
CA GLY A 253 -2.88 -18.22 1.90
C GLY A 253 -3.90 -18.67 0.84
N HIS A 254 -3.56 -18.58 -0.44
CA HIS A 254 -4.39 -19.05 -1.55
C HIS A 254 -4.05 -20.49 -2.00
N GLY A 255 -3.11 -21.14 -1.32
CA GLY A 255 -2.66 -22.49 -1.62
C GLY A 255 -1.26 -22.75 -1.03
N ALA A 256 -0.96 -24.00 -0.70
CA ALA A 256 0.29 -24.35 -0.04
C ALA A 256 1.52 -23.96 -0.87
N LEU A 257 2.47 -23.27 -0.25
CA LEU A 257 3.80 -22.98 -0.78
C LEU A 257 4.88 -23.56 0.16
N PRO A 258 6.11 -23.78 -0.33
CA PRO A 258 7.23 -24.14 0.53
C PRO A 258 7.44 -23.13 1.67
N SER A 259 7.75 -23.62 2.86
CA SER A 259 8.19 -22.82 4.01
C SER A 259 9.45 -23.47 4.61
N PRO A 260 10.58 -22.75 4.70
CA PRO A 260 10.77 -21.34 4.33
C PRO A 260 10.68 -21.11 2.80
N PRO A 261 10.44 -19.86 2.36
CA PRO A 261 10.52 -19.49 0.95
C PRO A 261 11.91 -19.78 0.38
N PRO A 262 12.01 -20.06 -0.93
CA PRO A 262 13.31 -20.10 -1.57
C PRO A 262 14.02 -18.74 -1.39
N PRO A 263 15.36 -18.71 -1.27
CA PRO A 263 16.08 -17.46 -1.20
C PRO A 263 15.74 -16.56 -2.40
N LEU A 264 15.60 -15.26 -2.17
CA LEU A 264 15.45 -14.29 -3.25
C LEU A 264 16.72 -14.35 -4.10
N ALA A 265 16.62 -14.95 -5.29
CA ALA A 265 17.71 -14.92 -6.24
C ALA A 265 17.83 -13.48 -6.74
N VAL A 266 18.93 -12.81 -6.40
CA VAL A 266 19.27 -11.51 -7.01
C VAL A 266 19.95 -11.83 -8.34
N PRO A 267 19.25 -11.71 -9.49
CA PRO A 267 19.86 -12.05 -10.77
C PRO A 267 21.05 -11.14 -11.05
N ALA A 268 22.01 -11.66 -11.82
CA ALA A 268 23.04 -10.80 -12.38
C ALA A 268 22.37 -9.74 -13.25
N VAL A 269 22.70 -8.48 -13.01
CA VAL A 269 22.20 -7.36 -13.82
C VAL A 269 22.94 -7.24 -15.16
N HIS A 270 24.01 -8.03 -15.36
CA HIS A 270 24.74 -8.08 -16.61
C HIS A 270 23.85 -8.63 -17.74
N GLY A 271 23.67 -7.85 -18.79
CA GLY A 271 22.82 -8.17 -19.92
C GLY A 271 21.33 -7.88 -19.72
N LEU A 272 20.91 -7.41 -18.53
CA LEU A 272 19.52 -7.04 -18.26
C LEU A 272 19.13 -5.84 -19.13
N LYS A 273 18.13 -6.01 -19.99
CA LYS A 273 17.60 -4.96 -20.87
C LYS A 273 16.53 -4.15 -20.14
N ILE A 274 16.84 -2.91 -19.83
CA ILE A 274 15.95 -1.99 -19.13
C ILE A 274 15.37 -1.01 -20.15
N GLY A 275 14.08 -1.16 -20.44
CA GLY A 275 13.34 -0.26 -21.31
C GLY A 275 13.07 1.09 -20.65
N VAL A 276 13.37 2.19 -21.35
CA VAL A 276 13.13 3.56 -20.86
C VAL A 276 12.43 4.39 -21.92
N PHE A 277 11.25 4.93 -21.58
CA PHE A 277 10.58 5.94 -22.39
C PHE A 277 10.99 7.34 -21.93
N TRP A 278 12.08 7.86 -22.49
CA TRP A 278 12.72 9.11 -22.02
C TRP A 278 11.77 10.31 -21.94
N PRO A 279 10.92 10.61 -22.94
CA PRO A 279 9.94 11.68 -22.81
C PRO A 279 9.02 11.59 -21.58
N PHE A 280 8.60 10.37 -21.19
CA PHE A 280 7.80 10.18 -19.97
C PHE A 280 8.66 10.23 -18.71
N PHE A 281 9.89 9.71 -18.78
CA PHE A 281 10.84 9.73 -17.67
C PHE A 281 11.23 11.17 -17.29
N GLU A 282 11.46 12.03 -18.28
CA GLU A 282 11.92 13.41 -18.15
C GLU A 282 10.78 14.43 -17.93
N ASP A 283 9.52 13.99 -17.95
CA ASP A 283 8.35 14.80 -17.56
C ASP A 283 8.23 14.99 -16.03
N ALA A 284 9.08 14.31 -15.25
CA ALA A 284 9.21 14.49 -13.81
C ALA A 284 10.06 15.73 -13.44
N ASP A 285 9.96 16.17 -12.18
CA ASP A 285 10.81 17.23 -11.62
C ASP A 285 12.30 16.86 -11.77
N ALA A 286 13.13 17.87 -12.03
CA ALA A 286 14.53 17.66 -12.41
C ALA A 286 15.36 16.89 -11.36
N ASP A 287 15.05 17.05 -10.06
CA ASP A 287 15.70 16.34 -8.97
C ASP A 287 15.32 14.85 -8.95
N VAL A 288 14.05 14.52 -9.20
CA VAL A 288 13.56 13.15 -9.37
C VAL A 288 14.24 12.50 -10.57
N VAL A 289 14.27 13.18 -11.73
CA VAL A 289 14.95 12.68 -12.93
C VAL A 289 16.42 12.40 -12.65
N ALA A 290 17.13 13.33 -12.01
CA ALA A 290 18.54 13.17 -11.69
C ALA A 290 18.80 11.97 -10.77
N LEU A 291 17.99 11.80 -9.71
CA LEU A 291 18.12 10.67 -8.78
C LEU A 291 17.83 9.33 -9.46
N CYS A 292 16.74 9.22 -10.23
CA CYS A 292 16.40 7.99 -10.93
C CYS A 292 17.43 7.65 -12.01
N ARG A 293 17.94 8.64 -12.74
CA ARG A 293 18.99 8.44 -13.75
C ARG A 293 20.29 7.94 -13.13
N ALA A 294 20.69 8.45 -11.97
CA ALA A 294 21.85 7.95 -11.25
C ALA A 294 21.72 6.46 -10.86
N GLN A 295 20.51 6.00 -10.52
CA GLN A 295 20.25 4.57 -10.27
C GLN A 295 20.35 3.73 -11.55
N LEU A 296 19.85 4.24 -12.68
CA LEU A 296 20.02 3.58 -13.99
C LEU A 296 21.51 3.49 -14.38
N ASP A 297 22.26 4.58 -14.21
CA ASP A 297 23.70 4.62 -14.49
C ASP A 297 24.47 3.61 -13.62
N ALA A 298 24.07 3.42 -12.35
CA ALA A 298 24.64 2.41 -11.47
C ALA A 298 24.33 0.96 -11.94
N LEU A 299 23.16 0.71 -12.51
CA LEU A 299 22.82 -0.59 -13.12
C LEU A 299 23.63 -0.82 -14.41
N VAL A 300 23.80 0.21 -15.24
CA VAL A 300 24.63 0.15 -16.46
C VAL A 300 26.09 -0.13 -16.11
N ALA A 301 26.63 0.50 -15.07
CA ALA A 301 27.99 0.24 -14.59
C ALA A 301 28.21 -1.24 -14.16
N ARG A 302 27.13 -1.95 -13.86
CA ARG A 302 27.13 -3.39 -13.51
C ARG A 302 26.76 -4.30 -14.69
N GLY A 303 26.60 -3.74 -15.88
CA GLY A 303 26.38 -4.46 -17.14
C GLY A 303 24.93 -4.50 -17.64
N ALA A 304 23.99 -3.76 -17.03
CA ALA A 304 22.66 -3.60 -17.60
C ALA A 304 22.71 -2.76 -18.89
N VAL A 305 21.73 -2.94 -19.77
CA VAL A 305 21.62 -2.24 -21.05
C VAL A 305 20.34 -1.42 -21.04
N LEU A 306 20.46 -0.09 -21.21
CA LEU A 306 19.28 0.76 -21.39
C LEU A 306 18.81 0.67 -22.84
N VAL A 307 17.52 0.38 -23.03
CA VAL A 307 16.87 0.29 -24.33
C VAL A 307 15.85 1.43 -24.43
N PRO A 308 16.11 2.48 -25.23
CA PRO A 308 15.11 3.50 -25.49
C PRO A 308 13.89 2.89 -26.16
N LEU A 309 12.69 3.23 -25.69
CA LEU A 309 11.43 2.80 -26.30
C LEU A 309 10.40 3.92 -26.28
N VAL A 310 9.31 3.72 -27.01
CA VAL A 310 8.17 4.64 -27.05
C VAL A 310 6.93 3.89 -26.61
N ILE A 311 6.19 4.47 -25.67
CA ILE A 311 4.87 3.97 -25.27
C ILE A 311 3.83 4.96 -25.79
N GLU A 312 3.16 4.59 -26.88
CA GLU A 312 2.13 5.42 -27.47
C GLU A 312 0.85 5.45 -26.63
N GLN A 313 0.02 6.48 -26.81
CA GLN A 313 -1.34 6.55 -26.26
C GLN A 313 -1.45 6.54 -24.72
N LEU A 314 -0.39 6.90 -23.97
CA LEU A 314 -0.42 6.93 -22.50
C LEU A 314 -1.57 7.78 -21.93
N ASP A 315 -1.85 8.94 -22.51
CA ASP A 315 -2.99 9.80 -22.11
C ASP A 315 -4.34 9.09 -22.27
N ARG A 316 -4.52 8.32 -23.36
CA ARG A 316 -5.74 7.53 -23.57
C ARG A 316 -5.83 6.39 -22.55
N CYS A 317 -4.72 5.72 -22.25
CA CYS A 317 -4.67 4.70 -21.21
C CYS A 317 -5.05 5.26 -19.84
N LEU A 318 -4.50 6.43 -19.47
CA LEU A 318 -4.83 7.10 -18.21
C LEU A 318 -6.33 7.43 -18.11
N LYS A 319 -6.92 7.98 -19.18
CA LYS A 319 -8.36 8.27 -19.26
C LYS A 319 -9.22 7.00 -19.20
N ALA A 320 -8.81 5.93 -19.87
CA ALA A 320 -9.50 4.65 -19.83
C ALA A 320 -9.44 4.02 -18.42
N HIS A 321 -8.27 4.03 -17.78
CA HIS A 321 -8.11 3.58 -16.40
C HIS A 321 -9.04 4.35 -15.45
N ALA A 322 -9.04 5.68 -15.54
CA ALA A 322 -9.93 6.55 -14.80
C ALA A 322 -11.42 6.21 -15.00
N ALA A 323 -11.85 5.95 -16.23
CA ALA A 323 -13.23 5.56 -16.51
C ALA A 323 -13.59 4.20 -15.91
N ILE A 324 -12.68 3.21 -16.00
CA ILE A 324 -12.87 1.86 -15.48
C ILE A 324 -12.95 1.87 -13.96
N ILE A 325 -11.94 2.42 -13.27
CA ILE A 325 -11.84 2.37 -11.81
C ILE A 325 -13.01 3.11 -11.14
N LEU A 326 -13.43 4.26 -11.70
CA LEU A 326 -14.57 5.01 -11.16
C LEU A 326 -15.90 4.33 -11.44
N HIS A 327 -16.07 3.73 -12.61
CA HIS A 327 -17.29 2.99 -12.95
C HIS A 327 -17.46 1.77 -12.05
N GLU A 328 -16.42 0.94 -11.94
CA GLU A 328 -16.44 -0.27 -11.12
C GLU A 328 -16.63 0.07 -9.65
N GLY A 329 -15.93 1.09 -9.13
CA GLY A 329 -16.09 1.49 -7.74
C GLY A 329 -17.49 2.00 -7.43
N TYR A 330 -18.08 2.80 -8.32
CA TYR A 330 -19.45 3.25 -8.14
C TYR A 330 -20.46 2.09 -8.17
N ASP A 331 -20.33 1.18 -9.14
CA ASP A 331 -21.21 0.01 -9.28
C ASP A 331 -21.07 -0.96 -8.10
N GLY A 332 -19.85 -1.18 -7.61
CA GLY A 332 -19.57 -1.99 -6.42
C GLY A 332 -20.28 -1.47 -5.17
N GLU A 333 -20.18 -0.17 -4.89
CA GLU A 333 -20.86 0.42 -3.74
C GLU A 333 -22.38 0.51 -3.90
N MET A 334 -22.86 0.75 -5.13
CA MET A 334 -24.29 0.65 -5.43
C MET A 334 -24.85 -0.73 -5.11
N LYS A 335 -24.13 -1.80 -5.50
CA LYS A 335 -24.52 -3.18 -5.19
C LYS A 335 -24.46 -3.47 -3.69
N ARG A 336 -23.48 -2.90 -2.98
CA ARG A 336 -23.27 -3.11 -1.54
C ARG A 336 -24.34 -2.44 -0.67
N PHE A 337 -24.66 -1.17 -0.95
CA PHE A 337 -25.55 -0.37 -0.09
C PHE A 337 -26.96 -0.20 -0.66
N GLY A 338 -27.15 -0.47 -1.96
CA GLY A 338 -28.34 -0.08 -2.69
C GLY A 338 -28.26 1.38 -3.19
N GLU A 339 -28.85 1.64 -4.35
CA GLU A 339 -28.71 2.93 -5.04
C GLU A 339 -29.13 4.14 -4.21
N ALA A 340 -30.31 4.07 -3.58
CA ALA A 340 -30.87 5.18 -2.82
C ALA A 340 -29.99 5.56 -1.62
N GLU A 341 -29.51 4.55 -0.89
CA GLU A 341 -28.66 4.74 0.26
C GLU A 341 -27.27 5.23 -0.15
N TRP A 342 -26.69 4.64 -1.20
CA TRP A 342 -25.39 5.08 -1.71
C TRP A 342 -25.39 6.54 -2.15
N ARG A 343 -26.45 7.00 -2.84
CA ARG A 343 -26.62 8.42 -3.20
C ARG A 343 -26.70 9.34 -1.98
N LYS A 344 -27.37 8.90 -0.91
CA LYS A 344 -27.46 9.64 0.35
C LYS A 344 -26.09 9.73 1.03
N MET A 345 -25.34 8.63 1.07
CA MET A 345 -23.98 8.57 1.64
C MET A 345 -23.02 9.49 0.90
N ILE A 346 -23.03 9.49 -0.44
CA ILE A 346 -22.22 10.42 -1.25
C ILE A 346 -22.53 11.89 -0.90
N SER A 347 -23.81 12.21 -0.74
CA SER A 347 -24.26 13.57 -0.50
C SER A 347 -23.87 14.06 0.91
N ASN A 348 -24.05 13.22 1.93
CA ASN A 348 -24.07 13.66 3.33
C ASN A 348 -22.92 13.13 4.20
N GLU A 349 -22.30 12.01 3.83
CA GLU A 349 -21.43 11.26 4.75
C GLU A 349 -19.97 11.27 4.33
N LEU A 350 -19.71 11.21 3.02
CA LEU A 350 -18.36 11.32 2.47
C LEU A 350 -17.77 12.68 2.85
N GLY A 351 -16.67 12.64 3.60
CA GLY A 351 -15.87 13.82 3.94
C GLY A 351 -15.02 14.32 2.77
N ILE A 352 -15.04 13.57 1.66
CA ILE A 352 -14.51 13.93 0.36
C ILE A 352 -14.71 15.43 0.08
N ASP A 353 -13.59 16.12 -0.17
CA ASP A 353 -13.55 17.50 -0.69
C ASP A 353 -14.65 17.67 -1.75
N THR A 354 -15.42 18.76 -1.65
CA THR A 354 -16.43 19.16 -2.64
C THR A 354 -15.93 18.93 -4.07
N LYS A 355 -14.62 19.11 -4.31
CA LYS A 355 -13.94 18.88 -5.58
C LYS A 355 -13.88 17.43 -6.06
N LEU A 356 -13.73 16.43 -5.20
CA LEU A 356 -13.79 15.01 -5.59
C LEU A 356 -15.24 14.51 -5.65
N LYS A 357 -16.18 15.09 -4.87
CA LYS A 357 -17.64 14.90 -5.10
C LYS A 357 -18.04 15.45 -6.48
N GLU A 358 -17.55 16.63 -6.83
CA GLU A 358 -17.70 17.22 -8.16
C GLU A 358 -17.02 16.36 -9.22
N LEU A 359 -15.80 15.87 -9.00
CA LEU A 359 -15.10 14.99 -9.94
C LEU A 359 -15.86 13.66 -10.15
N ILE A 360 -16.38 13.05 -9.08
CA ILE A 360 -17.21 11.84 -9.18
C ILE A 360 -18.48 12.19 -9.93
N ASN A 361 -19.21 13.24 -9.57
CA ASN A 361 -20.47 13.62 -10.22
C ASN A 361 -20.29 14.05 -11.68
N GLU A 362 -19.23 14.79 -12.01
CA GLU A 362 -18.86 15.21 -13.35
C GLU A 362 -18.41 14.01 -14.19
N ARG A 363 -17.57 13.12 -13.64
CA ARG A 363 -17.16 11.90 -14.36
C ARG A 363 -18.31 10.91 -14.51
N MET A 364 -19.23 10.83 -13.54
CA MET A 364 -20.50 10.09 -13.64
C MET A 364 -21.43 10.69 -14.70
N ARG A 365 -21.42 12.02 -14.87
CA ARG A 365 -22.11 12.70 -15.97
C ARG A 365 -21.46 12.44 -17.32
N LEU A 366 -20.13 12.32 -17.38
CA LEU A 366 -19.36 11.95 -18.58
C LEU A 366 -19.47 10.45 -18.92
N LEU A 367 -19.72 9.59 -17.93
CA LEU A 367 -19.99 8.15 -18.10
C LEU A 367 -21.34 7.89 -18.83
N LYS A 368 -22.25 8.87 -18.85
CA LYS A 368 -23.44 8.88 -19.71
C LYS A 368 -23.09 9.56 -21.03
N SER A 369 -22.71 8.80 -22.05
CA SER A 369 -22.49 9.38 -23.38
C SER A 369 -23.78 10.02 -23.91
N LYS A 370 -23.65 11.12 -24.65
CA LYS A 370 -24.76 11.73 -25.41
C LYS A 370 -25.25 10.83 -26.57
N ASP A 371 -24.47 9.81 -26.94
CA ASP A 371 -24.63 9.02 -28.17
C ASP A 371 -24.92 7.52 -27.92
N GLY A 372 -25.18 7.11 -26.68
CA GLY A 372 -25.66 5.75 -26.36
C GLY A 372 -24.62 4.64 -26.27
N VAL A 373 -23.32 4.89 -26.52
CA VAL A 373 -22.24 3.92 -26.22
C VAL A 373 -21.75 4.13 -24.78
N PRO A 374 -21.81 3.13 -23.88
CA PRO A 374 -21.30 3.28 -22.52
C PRO A 374 -19.79 3.60 -22.50
N LEU A 375 -19.38 4.68 -21.81
CA LEU A 375 -17.97 5.08 -21.69
C LEU A 375 -17.08 3.94 -21.15
N TYR A 376 -17.65 3.08 -20.30
CA TYR A 376 -17.00 1.87 -19.79
C TYR A 376 -16.61 0.90 -20.92
N GLU A 377 -17.50 0.61 -21.88
CA GLU A 377 -17.19 -0.27 -23.02
C GLU A 377 -16.09 0.31 -23.91
N THR A 378 -16.12 1.61 -24.15
CA THR A 378 -15.07 2.32 -24.89
C THR A 378 -13.73 2.24 -24.15
N ALA A 379 -13.73 2.44 -22.83
CA ALA A 379 -12.53 2.31 -22.01
C ALA A 379 -11.96 0.88 -22.04
N GLN A 380 -12.81 -0.15 -22.06
CA GLN A 380 -12.36 -1.54 -22.19
C GLN A 380 -11.73 -1.82 -23.56
N LYS A 381 -12.24 -1.23 -24.65
CA LYS A 381 -11.61 -1.31 -25.98
C LYS A 381 -10.22 -0.66 -25.97
N VAL A 382 -10.09 0.51 -25.36
CA VAL A 382 -8.79 1.19 -25.19
C VAL A 382 -7.84 0.35 -24.35
N ARG A 383 -8.30 -0.21 -23.22
CA ARG A 383 -7.50 -1.12 -22.37
C ARG A 383 -6.96 -2.29 -23.18
N ARG A 384 -7.83 -2.99 -23.93
CA ARG A 384 -7.41 -4.14 -24.75
C ARG A 384 -6.34 -3.75 -25.77
N HIS A 385 -6.55 -2.65 -26.49
CA HIS A 385 -5.60 -2.19 -27.49
C HIS A 385 -4.27 -1.78 -26.84
N PHE A 386 -4.30 -0.96 -25.80
CA PHE A 386 -3.10 -0.51 -25.09
C PHE A 386 -2.31 -1.67 -24.48
N THR A 387 -2.97 -2.67 -23.86
CA THR A 387 -2.30 -3.87 -23.35
C THR A 387 -1.56 -4.62 -24.46
N ALA A 388 -2.18 -4.79 -25.63
CA ALA A 388 -1.54 -5.47 -26.76
C ALA A 388 -0.33 -4.70 -27.30
N GLU A 389 -0.43 -3.37 -27.41
CA GLU A 389 0.70 -2.51 -27.80
C GLU A 389 1.83 -2.59 -26.77
N LEU A 390 1.51 -2.40 -25.48
CA LEU A 390 2.50 -2.42 -24.41
C LEU A 390 3.22 -3.77 -24.34
N LEU A 391 2.50 -4.90 -24.46
CA LEU A 391 3.13 -6.22 -24.47
C LEU A 391 4.10 -6.40 -25.64
N ARG A 392 3.80 -5.86 -26.83
CA ARG A 392 4.74 -5.88 -27.96
C ARG A 392 5.95 -5.00 -27.71
N THR A 393 5.77 -3.80 -27.18
CA THR A 393 6.88 -2.92 -26.77
C THR A 393 7.79 -3.58 -25.73
N LEU A 394 7.23 -4.47 -24.90
CA LEU A 394 7.94 -5.21 -23.88
C LEU A 394 8.69 -6.45 -24.40
N GLU A 395 8.49 -6.89 -25.65
CA GLU A 395 9.16 -8.09 -26.17
C GLU A 395 10.69 -7.93 -26.25
N ASP A 396 11.17 -6.70 -26.42
CA ASP A 396 12.59 -6.39 -26.59
C ASP A 396 13.35 -6.10 -25.29
N VAL A 397 12.64 -6.03 -24.15
CA VAL A 397 13.19 -5.62 -22.84
C VAL A 397 12.75 -6.57 -21.73
N ASP A 398 13.55 -6.67 -20.67
CA ASP A 398 13.22 -7.53 -19.53
C ASP A 398 12.34 -6.79 -18.51
N VAL A 399 12.58 -5.49 -18.34
CA VAL A 399 11.85 -4.62 -17.39
C VAL A 399 11.70 -3.20 -17.95
N LEU A 400 10.71 -2.46 -17.46
CA LEU A 400 10.57 -1.02 -17.68
C LEU A 400 11.01 -0.24 -16.45
N ALA A 401 11.71 0.87 -16.66
CA ALA A 401 12.07 1.80 -15.61
C ALA A 401 11.45 3.18 -15.84
N THR A 402 10.75 3.68 -14.82
CA THR A 402 10.22 5.05 -14.76
C THR A 402 10.33 5.57 -13.33
N PRO A 403 10.35 6.90 -13.09
CA PRO A 403 10.09 7.43 -11.77
C PRO A 403 8.74 6.93 -11.25
N ALA A 404 8.68 6.54 -9.98
CA ALA A 404 7.42 6.09 -9.38
C ALA A 404 6.43 7.24 -9.13
N MET A 405 6.97 8.44 -8.90
CA MET A 405 6.23 9.70 -8.78
C MET A 405 6.98 10.78 -9.55
N PRO A 406 6.29 11.73 -10.20
CA PRO A 406 6.95 12.81 -10.93
C PRO A 406 7.54 13.88 -10.02
N GLN A 407 7.16 13.94 -8.74
CA GLN A 407 7.55 15.00 -7.80
C GLN A 407 7.81 14.42 -6.41
N PRO A 408 8.59 15.09 -5.53
CA PRO A 408 8.64 14.79 -4.10
C PRO A 408 7.30 15.05 -3.39
N PRO A 409 7.08 14.52 -2.17
CA PRO A 409 5.82 14.70 -1.42
C PRO A 409 5.36 16.16 -1.37
N SER A 410 4.11 16.40 -1.76
CA SER A 410 3.50 17.72 -1.68
C SER A 410 3.20 18.08 -0.23
N ARG A 411 3.12 19.38 0.07
CA ARG A 411 2.64 19.83 1.37
C ARG A 411 1.13 19.57 1.52
N VAL A 412 0.71 19.19 2.72
CA VAL A 412 -0.71 19.08 3.09
C VAL A 412 -1.37 20.46 2.92
N ALA A 413 -2.53 20.49 2.27
CA ALA A 413 -3.31 21.70 2.08
C ALA A 413 -4.07 22.08 3.36
N GLY A 414 -3.90 23.33 3.82
CA GLY A 414 -4.40 23.81 5.12
C GLY A 414 -3.25 23.99 6.11
N GLY A 415 -3.24 25.08 6.87
CA GLY A 415 -2.14 25.49 7.76
C GLY A 415 -1.76 24.44 8.82
N ASP A 416 -0.70 24.76 9.57
CA ASP A 416 -0.12 23.90 10.61
C ASP A 416 -1.24 23.29 11.49
N PRO A 417 -1.37 21.96 11.61
CA PRO A 417 -2.38 21.34 12.49
C PRO A 417 -2.19 21.71 13.97
N MET A 418 -1.10 22.39 14.32
CA MET A 418 -0.82 22.95 15.65
C MET A 418 -1.36 24.39 15.85
N THR A 419 -1.98 25.00 14.84
CA THR A 419 -2.72 26.27 14.94
C THR A 419 -4.20 26.06 14.71
#